data_AF-A0AAD3HHK0-F1
#
_entry.id   AF-A0AAD3HHK0-F1
#
_cell.length_a   1.000
_cell.length_b   1.000
_cell.length_c   1.000
_cell.angle_alpha   90.00
_cell.angle_beta   90.00
_cell.angle_gamma   90.00
#
_symmetry.space_group_name_H-M   'P 1'
#
loop_
_entity.id
_entity.type
_entity.pdbx_description
1 polymer ?
#
loop_
_entity_poly.entity_id
_entity_poly.type
_entity_poly.pdbx_seq_one_letter_code
_entity_poly.pdbx_strand_id
1 'polypeptide(L)'
;METTGNQTISLTMNPLDESMRRMQGYEVTRQPQGQSLPNYQEGIFTYKGNRQTPWKSEQTHSYSHPKEYVGRILNGSLVHTGGNTEMAMTTHHTLERPQMPPGTIRKSFFTQPQYVPTEDPALDELHAVAHTIAPRLSELLSACRAYHLHSPDGWITTGGFMSAARNAGLELSRAEFLALERAMSKDAMGRINYLQLELLVISIAAADGGDAGGDGNQ
;
A
#
# COMPACT_ATOMS: atom_id res chain seq x y z
N MET A 1 -6.34 11.02 30.48
CA MET A 1 -5.71 9.78 29.97
C MET A 1 -6.73 9.13 29.06
N GLU A 2 -6.72 9.49 27.79
CA GLU A 2 -7.55 8.82 26.79
C GLU A 2 -6.80 7.56 26.38
N THR A 3 -7.43 6.42 26.65
CA THR A 3 -7.02 5.11 26.15
C THR A 3 -6.98 5.17 24.63
N THR A 4 -5.79 5.08 24.06
CA THR A 4 -5.57 4.66 22.67
C THR A 4 -6.36 3.38 22.46
N GLY A 5 -7.53 3.49 21.85
CA GLY A 5 -8.31 2.32 21.45
C GLY A 5 -7.42 1.46 20.58
N ASN A 6 -7.32 0.17 20.92
CA ASN A 6 -6.80 -0.84 20.00
C ASN A 6 -7.67 -0.78 18.74
N GLN A 7 -7.25 0.02 17.75
CA GLN A 7 -7.79 -0.08 16.41
C GLN A 7 -7.26 -1.40 15.85
N THR A 8 -8.07 -2.47 15.99
CA THR A 8 -7.85 -3.69 15.23
C THR A 8 -8.06 -3.34 13.76
N ILE A 9 -6.96 -3.23 13.02
CA ILE A 9 -7.00 -3.10 11.56
C ILE A 9 -7.44 -4.46 11.02
N SER A 10 -8.71 -4.58 10.62
CA SER A 10 -9.23 -5.77 9.94
C SER A 10 -9.27 -5.48 8.44
N LEU A 11 -8.27 -5.99 7.73
CA LEU A 11 -8.21 -5.95 6.27
C LEU A 11 -8.64 -7.31 5.73
N THR A 12 -9.56 -7.33 4.76
CA THR A 12 -9.86 -8.55 4.00
C THR A 12 -8.79 -8.72 2.93
N MET A 13 -7.88 -9.67 3.14
CA MET A 13 -6.71 -9.88 2.29
C MET A 13 -6.78 -11.23 1.58
N ASN A 14 -6.11 -11.35 0.44
CA ASN A 14 -5.89 -12.63 -0.22
C ASN A 14 -4.83 -13.45 0.53
N PRO A 15 -4.83 -14.78 0.36
CA PRO A 15 -3.71 -15.62 0.76
C PRO A 15 -2.38 -15.09 0.20
N LEU A 16 -1.29 -15.31 0.94
CA LEU A 16 0.04 -14.81 0.57
C LEU A 16 0.48 -15.26 -0.83
N ASP A 17 0.31 -16.55 -1.16
CA ASP A 17 0.74 -17.10 -2.45
C ASP A 17 0.02 -16.42 -3.64
N GLU A 18 -1.27 -16.17 -3.50
CA GLU A 18 -2.06 -15.47 -4.53
C GLU A 18 -1.64 -14.00 -4.64
N SER A 19 -1.41 -13.34 -3.50
CA SER A 19 -0.93 -11.96 -3.44
C SER A 19 0.41 -11.82 -4.15
N MET A 20 1.37 -12.70 -3.85
CA MET A 20 2.69 -12.70 -4.48
C MET A 20 2.62 -13.00 -5.98
N ARG A 21 1.77 -13.95 -6.39
CA ARG A 21 1.53 -14.27 -7.82
C ARG A 21 1.02 -13.06 -8.58
N ARG A 22 0.05 -12.32 -8.02
CA ARG A 22 -0.48 -11.08 -8.61
C ARG A 22 0.56 -9.97 -8.63
N MET A 23 1.41 -9.88 -7.60
CA MET A 23 2.46 -8.86 -7.48
C MET A 23 3.73 -9.14 -8.30
N GLN A 24 3.87 -10.31 -8.92
CA GLN A 24 5.02 -10.65 -9.77
C GLN A 24 5.22 -9.69 -10.97
N GLY A 25 4.16 -9.01 -11.41
CA GLY A 25 4.21 -8.01 -12.48
C GLY A 25 4.45 -6.56 -12.02
N TYR A 26 4.48 -6.31 -10.70
CA TYR A 26 4.51 -4.97 -10.11
C TYR A 26 5.90 -4.62 -9.53
N GLU A 27 6.05 -3.40 -9.02
CA GLU A 27 7.32 -2.87 -8.51
C GLU A 27 7.81 -3.57 -7.25
N VAL A 28 6.92 -4.16 -6.45
CA VAL A 28 7.27 -4.78 -5.15
C VAL A 28 8.23 -5.97 -5.32
N THR A 29 8.04 -6.79 -6.34
CA THR A 29 8.91 -7.95 -6.62
C THR A 29 10.09 -7.62 -7.54
N ARG A 30 10.14 -6.38 -8.06
CA ARG A 30 11.20 -5.95 -8.96
C ARG A 30 12.44 -5.56 -8.17
N GLN A 31 13.58 -6.09 -8.58
CA GLN A 31 14.86 -5.72 -8.00
C GLN A 31 15.27 -4.29 -8.40
N PRO A 32 15.98 -3.55 -7.53
CA PRO A 32 16.61 -2.28 -7.90
C PRO A 32 17.49 -2.46 -9.14
N GLN A 33 17.50 -1.49 -10.04
CA GLN A 33 18.44 -1.50 -11.15
C GLN A 33 19.82 -1.14 -10.61
N GLY A 34 20.66 -2.14 -10.34
CA GLY A 34 22.03 -1.97 -9.81
C GLY A 34 23.02 -1.23 -10.72
N GLN A 35 22.55 -0.55 -11.77
CA GLN A 35 23.36 0.29 -12.65
C GLN A 35 23.00 1.74 -12.42
N SER A 36 24.00 2.57 -12.12
CA SER A 36 23.84 4.02 -12.02
C SER A 36 23.28 4.56 -13.33
N LEU A 37 22.08 5.13 -13.29
CA LEU A 37 21.47 5.77 -14.44
C LEU A 37 22.23 7.07 -14.78
N PRO A 38 22.65 7.29 -16.02
CA PRO A 38 23.34 8.52 -16.40
C PRO A 38 22.41 9.72 -16.16
N ASN A 39 22.95 10.76 -15.50
CA ASN A 39 22.25 12.02 -15.16
C ASN A 39 21.06 11.89 -14.19
N TYR A 40 20.91 10.75 -13.51
CA TYR A 40 19.91 10.56 -12.47
C TYR A 40 20.59 10.20 -11.15
N GLN A 41 20.31 10.99 -10.11
CA GLN A 41 20.72 10.69 -8.75
C GLN A 41 19.49 10.22 -7.97
N GLU A 42 19.60 9.05 -7.37
CA GLU A 42 18.53 8.52 -6.53
C GLU A 42 18.26 9.47 -5.35
N GLY A 43 16.99 9.79 -5.15
CA GLY A 43 16.53 10.64 -4.06
C GLY A 43 16.34 9.84 -2.77
N ILE A 44 15.28 10.16 -2.03
CA ILE A 44 14.89 9.43 -0.80
C ILE A 44 14.31 8.03 -1.07
N PHE A 45 13.83 7.77 -2.30
CA PHE A 45 13.29 6.49 -2.74
C PHE A 45 14.26 5.81 -3.70
N THR A 46 14.43 4.50 -3.56
CA THR A 46 15.22 3.69 -4.49
C THR A 46 14.50 3.55 -5.83
N TYR A 47 15.26 3.56 -6.92
CA TYR A 47 14.71 3.43 -8.26
C TYR A 47 14.45 1.95 -8.63
N LYS A 48 13.17 1.59 -8.74
CA LYS A 48 12.70 0.27 -9.23
C LYS A 48 11.99 0.39 -10.59
N GLY A 49 12.34 1.40 -11.38
CA GLY A 49 11.68 1.70 -12.63
C GLY A 49 10.70 2.87 -12.52
N ASN A 50 10.05 3.19 -13.64
CA ASN A 50 9.21 4.36 -13.81
C ASN A 50 8.15 4.08 -14.87
N ARG A 51 6.97 4.68 -14.74
CA ARG A 51 5.92 4.69 -15.76
C ARG A 51 5.54 6.10 -16.18
N GLN A 52 4.78 6.21 -17.27
CA GLN A 52 4.15 7.47 -17.63
C GLN A 52 3.07 7.86 -16.61
N THR A 53 2.67 9.13 -16.60
CA THR A 53 1.53 9.59 -15.78
C THR A 53 0.22 8.95 -16.26
N PRO A 54 -0.67 8.50 -15.36
CA PRO A 54 -1.96 7.93 -15.76
C PRO A 54 -2.80 8.91 -16.56
N TRP A 55 -3.42 8.43 -17.64
CA TRP A 55 -4.36 9.21 -18.45
C TRP A 55 -5.77 8.98 -17.93
N LYS A 56 -6.27 9.94 -17.17
CA LYS A 56 -7.63 9.96 -16.61
C LYS A 56 -8.19 11.36 -16.72
N SER A 57 -9.40 11.51 -17.26
CA SER A 57 -10.05 12.81 -17.25
C SER A 57 -10.47 13.16 -15.82
N GLU A 58 -10.45 14.46 -15.52
CA GLU A 58 -10.91 14.97 -14.23
C GLU A 58 -12.31 14.45 -13.91
N GLN A 59 -13.24 14.55 -14.86
CA GLN A 59 -14.62 14.06 -14.67
C GLN A 59 -14.69 12.57 -14.25
N THR A 60 -13.89 11.69 -14.87
CA THR A 60 -13.88 10.26 -14.51
C THR A 60 -13.20 10.03 -13.16
N HIS A 61 -12.31 10.92 -12.72
CA HIS A 61 -11.70 10.89 -11.39
C HIS A 61 -12.67 11.38 -10.31
N SER A 62 -13.19 12.61 -10.44
CA SER A 62 -14.02 13.24 -9.40
C SER A 62 -15.41 12.59 -9.26
N TYR A 63 -15.97 12.07 -10.36
CA TYR A 63 -17.31 11.43 -10.36
C TYR A 63 -17.22 9.91 -10.50
N SER A 64 -16.19 9.29 -9.92
CA SER A 64 -16.14 7.83 -9.76
C SER A 64 -17.35 7.33 -8.94
N HIS A 65 -17.66 6.03 -9.06
CA HIS A 65 -18.86 5.46 -8.43
C HIS A 65 -18.89 5.73 -6.91
N PRO A 66 -19.86 6.50 -6.38
CA PRO A 66 -19.82 6.96 -4.99
C PRO A 66 -19.81 5.83 -3.96
N LYS A 67 -20.61 4.78 -4.18
CA LYS A 67 -20.65 3.60 -3.30
C LYS A 67 -19.32 2.86 -3.26
N GLU A 68 -18.67 2.74 -4.41
CA GLU A 68 -17.42 1.99 -4.57
C GLU A 68 -16.24 2.78 -4.04
N TYR A 69 -16.29 4.11 -4.13
CA TYR A 69 -15.30 4.99 -3.51
C TYR A 69 -15.32 4.88 -1.98
N VAL A 70 -16.51 4.77 -1.37
CA VAL A 70 -16.63 4.47 0.08
C VAL A 70 -15.99 3.13 0.43
N GLY A 71 -16.20 2.10 -0.40
CA GLY A 71 -15.51 0.81 -0.26
C GLY A 71 -13.98 0.97 -0.21
N ARG A 72 -13.41 1.78 -1.11
CA ARG A 72 -11.96 2.06 -1.13
C ARG A 72 -11.46 2.80 0.11
N ILE A 73 -12.22 3.78 0.61
CA ILE A 73 -11.89 4.50 1.85
C ILE A 73 -11.81 3.53 3.03
N LEU A 74 -12.86 2.72 3.21
CA LEU A 74 -12.96 1.81 4.35
C LEU A 74 -11.89 0.70 4.36
N ASN A 75 -11.38 0.33 3.18
CA ASN A 75 -10.35 -0.69 3.04
C ASN A 75 -8.93 -0.12 2.89
N GLY A 76 -8.74 1.20 2.95
CA GLY A 76 -7.42 1.81 2.81
C GLY A 76 -6.76 1.59 1.44
N SER A 77 -7.54 1.42 0.37
CA SER A 77 -7.05 1.08 -0.98
C SER A 77 -7.03 2.30 -1.94
N LEU A 78 -6.98 3.52 -1.40
CA LEU A 78 -6.93 4.75 -2.18
C LEU A 78 -5.52 5.00 -2.75
N VAL A 79 -5.29 4.52 -3.97
CA VAL A 79 -4.02 4.70 -4.67
C VAL A 79 -3.79 6.17 -5.04
N HIS A 80 -2.60 6.70 -4.74
CA HIS A 80 -2.19 8.04 -5.17
C HIS A 80 -1.99 8.06 -6.70
N THR A 81 -2.55 9.07 -7.39
CA THR A 81 -2.55 9.17 -8.87
C THR A 81 -1.18 9.45 -9.48
N GLY A 82 -0.32 10.18 -8.76
CA GLY A 82 1.02 10.58 -9.18
C GLY A 82 2.12 9.64 -8.68
N GLY A 83 3.38 9.96 -9.00
CA GLY A 83 4.54 9.21 -8.53
C GLY A 83 5.07 8.17 -9.52
N ASN A 84 4.41 8.03 -10.67
CA ASN A 84 4.79 7.19 -11.79
C ASN A 84 4.96 5.70 -11.44
N THR A 85 4.14 5.21 -10.51
CA THR A 85 4.14 3.81 -10.12
C THR A 85 3.24 2.98 -11.04
N GLU A 86 3.57 1.70 -11.23
CA GLU A 86 2.70 0.73 -11.92
C GLU A 86 1.31 0.66 -11.28
N MET A 87 1.22 0.73 -9.94
CA MET A 87 -0.06 0.66 -9.24
C MET A 87 -0.96 1.87 -9.55
N ALA A 88 -0.39 3.07 -9.67
CA ALA A 88 -1.13 4.25 -10.11
C ALA A 88 -1.62 4.06 -11.55
N MET A 89 -0.78 3.54 -12.44
CA MET A 89 -1.17 3.24 -13.82
C MET A 89 -2.30 2.22 -13.91
N THR A 90 -2.21 1.08 -13.23
CA THR A 90 -3.24 0.04 -13.24
C THR A 90 -4.60 0.56 -12.78
N THR A 91 -4.62 1.38 -11.72
CA THR A 91 -5.87 1.82 -11.09
C THR A 91 -6.46 3.10 -11.70
N HIS A 92 -5.62 3.97 -12.25
CA HIS A 92 -6.06 5.28 -12.74
C HIS A 92 -6.09 5.40 -14.26
N HIS A 93 -5.25 4.67 -15.00
CA HIS A 93 -5.22 4.79 -16.45
C HIS A 93 -6.55 4.32 -17.05
N THR A 94 -7.15 5.15 -17.92
CA THR A 94 -8.46 4.85 -18.51
C THR A 94 -8.30 3.88 -19.68
N LEU A 95 -8.18 2.59 -19.37
CA LEU A 95 -8.13 1.52 -20.39
C LEU A 95 -9.49 1.29 -21.06
N GLU A 96 -10.55 1.36 -20.27
CA GLU A 96 -11.94 1.19 -20.72
C GLU A 96 -12.81 2.37 -20.29
N ARG A 97 -13.85 2.65 -21.07
CA ARG A 97 -14.95 3.54 -20.70
C ARG A 97 -16.26 2.74 -20.79
N PRO A 98 -17.02 2.56 -19.68
CA PRO A 98 -16.82 3.12 -18.33
C PRO A 98 -15.68 2.47 -17.54
N GLN A 99 -15.12 3.22 -16.57
CA GLN A 99 -14.12 2.69 -15.64
C GLN A 99 -14.81 2.09 -14.41
N MET A 100 -14.82 0.76 -14.33
CA MET A 100 -15.47 -0.01 -13.27
C MET A 100 -14.48 -0.35 -12.13
N PRO A 101 -14.96 -0.57 -10.89
CA PRO A 101 -14.09 -1.01 -9.80
C PRO A 101 -13.61 -2.47 -10.00
N PRO A 102 -12.51 -2.88 -9.33
CA PRO A 102 -12.14 -4.29 -9.22
C PRO A 102 -13.25 -5.09 -8.54
N GLY A 103 -13.48 -6.32 -9.01
CA GLY A 103 -14.58 -7.17 -8.53
C GLY A 103 -15.92 -6.99 -9.25
N THR A 104 -15.95 -6.20 -10.33
CA THR A 104 -17.16 -6.00 -11.14
C THR A 104 -17.60 -7.30 -11.82
N ILE A 105 -18.84 -7.72 -11.53
CA ILE A 105 -19.45 -8.89 -12.16
C ILE A 105 -19.98 -8.51 -13.54
N ARG A 106 -19.47 -9.18 -14.58
CA ARG A 106 -19.92 -9.04 -15.97
C ARG A 106 -20.52 -10.37 -16.46
N LYS A 107 -21.80 -10.36 -16.83
CA LYS A 107 -22.53 -11.46 -17.48
C LYS A 107 -23.08 -10.98 -18.83
N SER A 108 -23.56 -11.90 -19.68
CA SER A 108 -24.00 -11.61 -21.05
C SER A 108 -25.00 -10.45 -21.18
N PHE A 109 -25.91 -10.28 -20.22
CA PHE A 109 -26.94 -9.23 -20.24
C PHE A 109 -26.99 -8.39 -18.95
N PHE A 110 -25.97 -8.49 -18.10
CA PHE A 110 -25.98 -7.86 -16.78
C PHE A 110 -24.58 -7.44 -16.38
N THR A 111 -24.45 -6.21 -15.89
CA THR A 111 -23.20 -5.73 -15.28
C THR A 111 -23.50 -5.07 -13.95
N GLN A 112 -22.81 -5.51 -12.91
CA GLN A 112 -22.91 -4.96 -11.56
C GLN A 112 -21.54 -4.50 -11.10
N PRO A 113 -21.26 -3.18 -11.16
CA PRO A 113 -20.06 -2.64 -10.53
C PRO A 113 -20.19 -2.84 -9.02
N GLN A 114 -19.19 -3.48 -8.43
CA GLN A 114 -19.04 -3.64 -6.99
C GLN A 114 -17.55 -3.71 -6.68
N TYR A 115 -17.12 -2.99 -5.66
CA TYR A 115 -15.78 -3.05 -5.11
C TYR A 115 -15.67 -4.29 -4.25
N VAL A 116 -14.79 -5.21 -4.65
CA VAL A 116 -14.46 -6.41 -3.86
C VAL A 116 -13.02 -6.27 -3.38
N PRO A 117 -12.77 -6.18 -2.05
CA PRO A 117 -11.41 -5.98 -1.52
C PRO A 117 -10.40 -7.02 -2.01
N THR A 118 -10.77 -8.30 -2.02
CA THR A 118 -9.91 -9.41 -2.48
C THR A 118 -9.65 -9.40 -3.99
N GLU A 119 -10.37 -8.60 -4.76
CA GLU A 119 -10.11 -8.41 -6.20
C GLU A 119 -9.29 -7.14 -6.48
N ASP A 120 -9.02 -6.29 -5.48
CA ASP A 120 -8.22 -5.08 -5.65
C ASP A 120 -6.70 -5.37 -5.44
N PRO A 121 -5.87 -5.28 -6.49
CA PRO A 121 -4.43 -5.50 -6.38
C PRO A 121 -3.72 -4.50 -5.45
N ALA A 122 -4.36 -3.37 -5.08
CA ALA A 122 -3.79 -2.43 -4.12
C ALA A 122 -3.64 -3.00 -2.69
N LEU A 123 -4.47 -3.98 -2.32
CA LEU A 123 -4.35 -4.70 -1.05
C LEU A 123 -3.30 -5.81 -1.13
N ASP A 124 -3.19 -6.49 -2.28
CA ASP A 124 -2.12 -7.46 -2.55
C ASP A 124 -0.73 -6.77 -2.53
N GLU A 125 -0.65 -5.52 -3.00
CA GLU A 125 0.57 -4.71 -2.92
C GLU A 125 0.97 -4.43 -1.47
N LEU A 126 0.02 -4.02 -0.63
CA LEU A 126 0.25 -3.83 0.80
C LEU A 126 0.70 -5.15 1.46
N HIS A 127 0.08 -6.26 1.09
CA HIS A 127 0.43 -7.59 1.61
C HIS A 127 1.90 -7.93 1.34
N ALA A 128 2.31 -7.85 0.07
CA ALA A 128 3.67 -8.18 -0.35
C ALA A 128 4.71 -7.24 0.30
N VAL A 129 4.39 -5.95 0.44
CA VAL A 129 5.28 -4.97 1.07
C VAL A 129 5.40 -5.23 2.59
N ALA A 130 4.32 -5.57 3.27
CA ALA A 130 4.35 -5.89 4.69
C ALA A 130 5.28 -7.08 4.96
N HIS A 131 5.22 -8.13 4.15
CA HIS A 131 6.13 -9.29 4.23
C HIS A 131 7.59 -8.94 3.92
N THR A 132 7.83 -7.97 3.02
CA THR A 132 9.18 -7.47 2.72
C THR A 132 9.79 -6.74 3.92
N ILE A 133 8.96 -6.03 4.70
CA ILE A 133 9.42 -5.20 5.83
C ILE A 133 9.45 -5.96 7.14
N ALA A 134 8.58 -6.96 7.32
CA ALA A 134 8.44 -7.70 8.58
C ALA A 134 9.77 -8.19 9.19
N PRO A 135 10.73 -8.75 8.41
CA PRO A 135 12.01 -9.20 8.97
C PRO A 135 12.91 -8.09 9.52
N ARG A 136 12.68 -6.84 9.12
CA ARG A 136 13.46 -5.64 9.50
C ARG A 136 12.66 -4.63 10.32
N LEU A 137 11.45 -5.01 10.75
CA LEU A 137 10.54 -4.12 11.45
C LEU A 137 11.17 -3.60 12.74
N SER A 138 11.92 -4.45 13.46
CA SER A 138 12.56 -4.06 14.72
C SER A 138 13.63 -2.97 14.52
N GLU A 139 14.44 -3.10 13.47
CA GLU A 139 15.49 -2.14 13.12
C GLU A 139 14.89 -0.84 12.60
N LEU A 140 13.83 -0.92 11.80
CA LEU A 140 13.08 0.25 11.31
C LEU A 140 12.50 1.05 12.47
N LEU A 141 11.83 0.40 13.43
CA LEU A 141 11.24 1.08 14.59
C LEU A 141 12.31 1.69 15.49
N SER A 142 13.44 1.03 15.66
CA SER A 142 14.59 1.57 16.39
C SER A 142 15.15 2.83 15.71
N ALA A 143 15.33 2.79 14.38
CA ALA A 143 15.78 3.94 13.60
C ALA A 143 14.78 5.11 13.63
N CYS A 144 13.48 4.83 13.58
CA CYS A 144 12.43 5.85 13.72
C CYS A 144 12.47 6.53 15.10
N ARG A 145 12.66 5.77 16.18
CA ARG A 145 12.80 6.31 17.54
C ARG A 145 14.07 7.17 17.68
N ALA A 146 15.15 6.79 17.00
CA ALA A 146 16.41 7.51 17.01
C ALA A 146 16.42 8.80 16.15
N TYR A 147 15.42 9.01 15.28
CA TYR A 147 15.39 10.16 14.35
C TYR A 147 15.18 11.53 15.03
N HIS A 148 15.03 11.59 16.36
CA HIS A 148 14.82 12.81 17.15
C HIS A 148 13.66 13.67 16.62
N LEU A 149 12.46 13.10 16.61
CA LEU A 149 11.25 13.82 16.24
C LEU A 149 10.96 14.95 17.23
N HIS A 150 10.52 16.11 16.72
CA HIS A 150 10.02 17.20 17.56
C HIS A 150 8.76 16.82 18.36
N SER A 151 8.04 15.78 17.91
CA SER A 151 6.80 15.27 18.50
C SER A 151 7.07 13.89 19.10
N PRO A 152 6.90 13.69 20.42
CA PRO A 152 7.22 12.43 21.10
C PRO A 152 6.19 11.31 20.88
N ASP A 153 5.07 11.61 20.22
CA ASP A 153 3.88 10.77 20.04
C ASP A 153 3.91 9.90 18.75
N GLY A 154 5.05 9.86 18.07
CA GLY A 154 5.30 8.94 16.96
C GLY A 154 4.96 9.49 15.57
N TRP A 155 4.57 10.76 15.44
CA TRP A 155 4.32 11.37 14.13
C TRP A 155 5.62 11.74 13.42
N ILE A 156 5.86 11.08 12.29
CA ILE A 156 7.05 11.25 11.45
C ILE A 156 6.65 11.72 10.04
N THR A 157 7.46 12.59 9.46
CA THR A 157 7.28 13.02 8.07
C THR A 157 7.72 11.91 7.11
N THR A 158 7.22 11.93 5.87
CA THR A 158 7.68 11.01 4.81
C THR A 158 9.21 11.00 4.68
N GLY A 159 9.85 12.19 4.64
CA GLY A 159 11.31 12.29 4.53
C GLY A 159 12.05 11.70 5.73
N GLY A 160 11.52 11.88 6.94
CA GLY A 160 12.10 11.30 8.15
C GLY A 160 11.96 9.78 8.18
N PHE A 161 10.79 9.27 7.81
CA PHE A 161 10.53 7.83 7.74
C PHE A 161 11.44 7.14 6.73
N MET A 162 11.58 7.71 5.53
CA MET A 162 12.45 7.15 4.48
C MET A 162 13.93 7.19 4.87
N SER A 163 14.35 8.22 5.62
CA SER A 163 15.71 8.29 6.16
C SER A 163 15.95 7.21 7.22
N ALA A 164 14.98 7.00 8.12
CA ALA A 164 15.03 5.93 9.11
C ALA A 164 15.02 4.54 8.46
N ALA A 165 14.22 4.33 7.42
CA ALA A 165 14.19 3.09 6.66
C ALA A 165 15.56 2.75 6.05
N ARG A 166 16.22 3.73 5.42
CA ARG A 166 17.58 3.52 4.90
C ARG A 166 18.61 3.21 5.99
N ASN A 167 18.51 3.89 7.15
CA ASN A 167 19.38 3.58 8.29
C ASN A 167 19.15 2.17 8.85
N ALA A 168 17.94 1.61 8.70
CA ALA A 168 17.61 0.23 9.05
C ALA A 168 17.95 -0.79 7.94
N GLY A 169 18.59 -0.36 6.84
CA GLY A 169 18.93 -1.22 5.71
C GLY A 169 17.73 -1.57 4.82
N LEU A 170 16.64 -0.81 4.90
CA LEU A 170 15.48 -0.94 4.03
C LEU A 170 15.49 0.12 2.93
N GLU A 171 15.58 -0.35 1.70
CA GLU A 171 15.53 0.46 0.49
C GLU A 171 14.14 0.36 -0.14
N LEU A 172 13.25 1.28 0.26
CA LEU A 172 11.89 1.33 -0.26
C LEU A 172 11.82 2.21 -1.50
N SER A 173 11.20 1.67 -2.55
CA SER A 173 10.74 2.45 -3.70
C SER A 173 9.50 3.26 -3.35
N ARG A 174 9.11 4.15 -4.28
CA ARG A 174 7.91 4.97 -4.10
C ARG A 174 6.64 4.13 -4.00
N ALA A 175 6.49 3.08 -4.81
CA ALA A 175 5.32 2.20 -4.72
C ALA A 175 5.22 1.51 -3.37
N GLU A 176 6.33 0.96 -2.88
CA GLU A 176 6.37 0.24 -1.60
C GLU A 176 6.03 1.18 -0.43
N PHE A 177 6.61 2.39 -0.42
CA PHE A 177 6.26 3.39 0.59
C PHE A 177 4.78 3.79 0.51
N LEU A 178 4.27 4.09 -0.69
CA LEU A 178 2.87 4.48 -0.87
C LEU A 178 1.91 3.35 -0.48
N ALA A 179 2.28 2.08 -0.66
CA ALA A 179 1.46 0.95 -0.23
C ALA A 179 1.22 0.97 1.29
N LEU A 180 2.29 1.16 2.08
CA LEU A 180 2.18 1.31 3.54
C LEU A 180 1.42 2.57 3.92
N GLU A 181 1.76 3.69 3.28
CA GLU A 181 1.24 5.01 3.62
C GLU A 181 -0.29 5.10 3.46
N ARG A 182 -0.86 4.35 2.51
CA ARG A 182 -2.31 4.27 2.27
C ARG A 182 -3.08 3.64 3.43
N ALA A 183 -2.48 2.67 4.11
CA ALA A 183 -3.12 1.95 5.21
C ALA A 183 -2.95 2.65 6.57
N MET A 184 -2.05 3.63 6.66
CA MET A 184 -1.80 4.41 7.87
C MET A 184 -2.65 5.68 7.91
N SER A 185 -3.05 6.07 9.11
CA SER A 185 -3.70 7.36 9.31
C SER A 185 -2.67 8.50 9.18
N LYS A 186 -3.09 9.58 8.54
CA LYS A 186 -2.30 10.81 8.41
C LYS A 186 -2.90 11.90 9.28
N ASP A 187 -2.06 12.72 9.89
CA ASP A 187 -2.52 13.92 10.58
C ASP A 187 -2.76 15.09 9.61
N ALA A 188 -3.14 16.25 10.15
CA ALA A 188 -3.40 17.46 9.37
C ALA A 188 -2.17 17.99 8.60
N MET A 189 -0.96 17.57 8.97
CA MET A 189 0.30 17.92 8.30
C MET A 189 0.76 16.85 7.32
N GLY A 190 -0.01 15.76 7.14
CA GLY A 190 0.36 14.63 6.30
C GLY A 190 1.47 13.75 6.90
N ARG A 191 1.74 13.85 8.20
CA ARG A 191 2.67 12.96 8.90
C ARG A 191 2.00 11.61 9.13
N ILE A 192 2.79 10.55 9.15
CA ILE A 192 2.35 9.19 9.47
C ILE A 192 2.77 8.83 10.89
N ASN A 193 2.04 7.94 11.54
CA ASN A 193 2.42 7.44 12.86
C ASN A 193 3.14 6.09 12.71
N TYR A 194 4.45 6.05 12.95
CA TYR A 194 5.22 4.80 12.78
C TYR A 194 4.90 3.73 13.83
N LEU A 195 4.24 4.09 14.94
CA LEU A 195 3.73 3.11 15.90
C LEU A 195 2.52 2.34 15.35
N GLN A 196 1.73 2.98 14.47
CA GLN A 196 0.64 2.29 13.76
C GLN A 196 1.18 1.29 12.72
N LEU A 197 2.35 1.58 12.12
CA LEU A 197 2.98 0.67 11.16
C LEU A 197 3.32 -0.69 11.80
N GLU A 198 3.80 -0.68 13.05
CA GLU A 198 4.09 -1.91 13.80
C GLU A 198 2.84 -2.79 13.92
N LEU A 199 1.73 -2.19 14.35
CA LEU A 199 0.44 -2.89 14.48
C LEU A 199 -0.05 -3.41 13.12
N LEU A 200 0.08 -2.62 12.05
CA LEU A 200 -0.32 -3.00 10.71
C LEU A 200 0.45 -4.21 10.17
N VAL A 201 1.79 -4.18 10.26
CA VAL A 201 2.63 -5.27 9.74
C VAL A 201 2.39 -6.56 10.54
N ILE A 202 2.26 -6.45 11.86
CA ILE A 202 1.94 -7.59 12.73
C ILE A 202 0.53 -8.13 12.41
N SER A 203 -0.47 -7.28 12.19
CA SER A 203 -1.82 -7.74 11.89
C SER A 203 -1.89 -8.47 10.55
N ILE A 204 -1.13 -8.03 9.55
CA ILE A 204 -1.05 -8.70 8.25
C ILE A 204 -0.43 -10.09 8.41
N ALA A 205 0.72 -10.19 9.10
CA ALA A 205 1.36 -11.48 9.36
C ALA A 205 0.48 -12.42 10.21
N ALA A 206 -0.31 -11.88 11.14
CA ALA A 206 -1.24 -12.66 11.95
C ALA A 206 -2.45 -13.17 11.15
N ALA A 207 -2.93 -12.38 10.17
CA ALA A 207 -4.02 -12.79 9.29
C ALA A 207 -3.66 -14.04 8.47
N ASP A 208 -2.40 -14.15 8.02
CA ASP A 208 -1.91 -15.34 7.31
C ASP A 208 -1.88 -16.60 8.20
N GLY A 209 -1.57 -16.43 9.49
CA GLY A 209 -1.53 -17.53 10.45
C GLY A 209 -2.91 -18.08 10.84
N GLY A 210 -3.98 -17.29 10.65
CA GLY A 210 -5.35 -17.68 10.95
C GLY A 210 -6.01 -18.57 9.90
N ASP A 211 -5.53 -18.52 8.65
CA ASP A 211 -6.13 -19.25 7.52
C ASP A 211 -5.70 -20.73 7.47
N ALA A 212 -4.67 -21.11 8.25
CA ALA A 212 -4.17 -22.49 8.34
C ALA A 212 -4.99 -23.41 9.27
N GLY A 213 -6.06 -22.93 9.92
CA GLY A 213 -6.86 -23.68 10.90
C GLY A 213 -8.31 -23.99 10.49
N GLY A 214 -8.69 -23.68 9.25
CA GLY A 214 -10.08 -23.69 8.80
C GLY A 214 -10.61 -24.98 8.15
N ASP A 215 -9.80 -26.05 8.05
CA ASP A 215 -10.22 -27.32 7.44
C ASP A 215 -9.99 -28.47 8.43
N GLY A 216 -11.06 -28.90 9.10
CA GLY A 216 -10.99 -30.08 9.97
C GLY A 216 -12.11 -30.25 10.98
N ASN A 217 -13.38 -30.05 10.59
CA ASN A 217 -14.48 -30.80 11.22
C ASN A 217 -15.78 -30.69 10.38
N GLN A 218 -15.97 -31.66 9.48
CA GLN A 218 -17.28 -32.22 9.15
C GLN A 218 -17.16 -33.74 9.20
#